data_AF-A0A1S6GKQ3-F1
#
_entry.id   AF-A0A1S6GKQ3-F1
#
_cell.length_a   1.000
_cell.length_b   1.000
_cell.length_c   1.000
_cell.angle_alpha   90.00
_cell.angle_beta   90.00
_cell.angle_gamma   90.00
#
_symmetry.space_group_name_H-M   'P 1'
#
loop_
_entity.id
_entity.type
_entity.pdbx_description
1 polymer ?
#
loop_
_entity_poly.entity_id
_entity_poly.type
_entity_poly.pdbx_seq_one_letter_code
_entity_poly.pdbx_strand_id
1 'polypeptide(L)'
;MSGDGTIRVSPMGMADMTHAMVSFSQELDSLGQEAHQLLAGSAEYFASHGAGDSYQQAQNLINQGVADGQQVIQRHGNAVDSAASAYHGTDMHNASGFQSI
;
A
#
# COMPACT_ATOMS: atom_id res chain seq x y z
N MET A 1 -11.63 -16.73 31.43
CA MET A 1 -10.96 -16.97 30.14
C MET A 1 -9.93 -15.87 29.97
N SER A 2 -8.71 -16.11 30.48
CA SER A 2 -7.61 -15.15 30.39
C SER A 2 -7.00 -15.31 29.01
N GLY A 3 -7.48 -14.51 28.06
CA GLY A 3 -6.83 -14.36 26.77
C GLY A 3 -5.53 -13.59 26.97
N ASP A 4 -4.48 -14.29 27.41
CA ASP A 4 -3.08 -13.88 27.22
C ASP A 4 -2.76 -13.97 25.72
N GLY A 5 -3.47 -13.15 24.94
CA GLY A 5 -3.08 -12.76 23.61
C GLY A 5 -2.31 -11.47 23.75
N THR A 6 -1.19 -11.48 24.49
CA THR A 6 -0.22 -10.40 24.35
C THR A 6 0.17 -10.39 22.88
N ILE A 7 -0.40 -9.47 22.09
CA ILE A 7 -0.06 -9.32 20.68
C ILE A 7 1.42 -8.97 20.67
N ARG A 8 2.25 -9.96 20.37
CA ARG A 8 3.70 -9.82 20.27
C ARG A 8 4.00 -9.08 18.97
N VAL A 9 4.05 -7.76 19.04
CA VAL A 9 4.54 -6.96 17.93
C VAL A 9 6.06 -7.11 17.86
N SER A 10 6.55 -7.63 16.73
CA SER A 10 7.98 -7.68 16.42
C SER A 10 8.35 -6.38 15.69
N PRO A 11 9.20 -5.51 16.26
CA PRO A 11 9.67 -4.30 15.57
C PRO A 11 10.34 -4.61 14.22
N MET A 12 11.02 -5.76 14.10
CA MET A 12 11.58 -6.21 12.82
C MET A 12 10.49 -6.52 11.79
N GLY A 13 9.40 -7.20 12.20
CA GLY A 13 8.29 -7.49 11.30
C GLY A 13 7.54 -6.23 10.81
N MET A 14 7.50 -5.17 11.62
CA MET A 14 6.94 -3.87 11.22
C MET A 14 7.83 -3.14 10.21
N ALA A 15 9.16 -3.17 10.40
CA ALA A 15 10.11 -2.60 9.45
C ALA A 15 10.10 -3.35 8.11
N ASP A 16 10.06 -4.69 8.15
CA ASP A 16 9.94 -5.54 6.96
C ASP A 16 8.64 -5.24 6.19
N MET A 17 7.53 -5.01 6.91
CA MET A 17 6.25 -4.67 6.29
C MET A 17 6.28 -3.30 5.62
N THR A 18 6.90 -2.29 6.24
CA THR A 18 7.06 -0.96 5.63
C THR A 18 7.91 -1.05 4.37
N HIS A 19 8.99 -1.83 4.40
CA HIS A 19 9.83 -2.06 3.22
C HIS A 19 9.06 -2.76 2.09
N ALA A 20 8.25 -3.78 2.44
CA ALA A 20 7.39 -4.47 1.48
C ALA A 20 6.37 -3.52 0.83
N MET A 21 5.75 -2.61 1.61
CA MET A 21 4.81 -1.62 1.07
C MET A 21 5.46 -0.68 0.04
N VAL A 22 6.71 -0.26 0.29
CA VAL A 22 7.47 0.54 -0.69
C VAL A 22 7.76 -0.26 -1.96
N SER A 23 8.16 -1.53 -1.82
CA SER A 23 8.38 -2.43 -2.98
C SER A 23 7.11 -2.59 -3.81
N PHE A 24 5.97 -2.88 -3.16
CA PHE A 24 4.68 -3.02 -3.85
C PHE A 24 4.26 -1.75 -4.57
N SER A 25 4.54 -0.57 -4.01
CA SER A 25 4.26 0.70 -4.69
C SER A 25 5.09 0.86 -5.97
N GLN A 26 6.37 0.46 -5.94
CA GLN A 26 7.26 0.52 -7.11
C GLN A 26 6.87 -0.50 -8.18
N GLU A 27 6.46 -1.70 -7.76
CA GLU A 27 5.92 -2.73 -8.66
C GLU A 27 4.62 -2.26 -9.32
N LEU A 28 3.73 -1.60 -8.57
CA LEU A 28 2.49 -1.04 -9.10
C LEU A 28 2.76 0.07 -10.14
N ASP A 29 3.75 0.93 -9.90
CA ASP A 29 4.17 1.94 -10.88
C ASP A 29 4.71 1.31 -12.16
N SER A 30 5.53 0.27 -12.01
CA SER A 30 6.08 -0.48 -13.14
C SER A 30 4.98 -1.15 -13.97
N LEU A 31 4.00 -1.77 -13.30
CA LEU A 31 2.83 -2.36 -13.94
C LEU A 31 1.97 -1.31 -14.67
N GLY A 32 1.82 -0.12 -14.08
CA GLY A 32 1.15 1.01 -14.73
C GLY A 32 1.83 1.45 -16.03
N GLN A 33 3.17 1.52 -16.02
CA GLN A 33 3.94 1.84 -17.22
C GLN A 33 3.82 0.76 -18.29
N GLU A 34 3.87 -0.52 -17.92
CA GLU A 34 3.67 -1.65 -18.83
C GLU A 34 2.26 -1.62 -19.45
N ALA A 35 1.22 -1.36 -18.65
CA ALA A 35 -0.14 -1.23 -19.14
C ALA A 35 -0.28 -0.09 -20.17
N HIS A 36 0.39 1.05 -19.96
CA HIS A 36 0.43 2.14 -20.94
C HIS A 36 1.12 1.74 -22.24
N GLN A 37 2.22 0.99 -22.16
CA GLN A 37 2.92 0.50 -23.36
C GLN A 37 2.04 -0.48 -24.16
N LEU A 38 1.35 -1.40 -23.49
CA LEU A 38 0.41 -2.31 -24.12
C LEU A 38 -0.76 -1.56 -24.77
N LEU A 39 -1.32 -0.56 -24.08
CA LEU A 39 -2.36 0.29 -24.64
C LEU A 39 -1.86 1.05 -25.87
N ALA A 40 -0.67 1.63 -25.82
CA ALA A 40 -0.05 2.32 -26.95
C ALA A 40 0.11 1.39 -28.17
N GLY A 41 0.41 0.11 -27.97
CA GLY A 41 0.44 -0.91 -29.03
C GLY A 41 -0.90 -1.13 -29.74
N SER A 42 -2.01 -0.71 -29.13
CA SER A 42 -3.35 -0.78 -29.71
C SER A 42 -3.86 0.57 -30.25
N ALA A 43 -3.09 1.66 -30.16
CA ALA A 43 -3.54 3.01 -30.52
C ALA A 43 -4.07 3.12 -31.96
N GLU A 44 -3.43 2.43 -32.92
CA GLU A 44 -3.85 2.42 -34.32
C GLU A 44 -5.21 1.73 -34.54
N TYR A 45 -5.52 0.69 -33.76
CA TYR A 45 -6.83 0.04 -33.76
C TYR A 45 -7.92 1.02 -33.31
N PHE A 46 -7.70 1.75 -32.23
CA PHE A 46 -8.66 2.77 -31.77
C PHE A 46 -8.81 3.91 -32.77
N ALA A 47 -7.70 4.38 -33.35
CA ALA A 47 -7.72 5.45 -34.36
C ALA A 47 -8.52 5.07 -35.61
N SER A 48 -8.30 3.86 -36.14
CA SER A 48 -9.00 3.36 -37.33
C SER A 48 -10.50 3.13 -37.13
N HIS A 49 -10.94 2.90 -35.89
CA HIS A 49 -12.35 2.68 -35.55
C HIS A 49 -13.04 3.94 -35.00
N GLY A 50 -12.36 5.10 -35.01
CA GLY A 50 -12.90 6.34 -34.44
C GLY A 50 -13.15 6.27 -32.92
N ALA A 51 -12.50 5.33 -32.23
CA ALA A 51 -12.71 5.04 -30.81
C ALA A 51 -11.73 5.80 -29.90
N GLY A 52 -11.38 7.04 -30.26
CA GLY A 52 -10.43 7.88 -29.51
C GLY A 52 -10.85 8.10 -28.05
N ASP A 53 -12.15 8.28 -27.81
CA ASP A 53 -12.71 8.43 -26.46
C ASP A 53 -12.46 7.19 -25.59
N SER A 54 -12.61 5.99 -26.16
CA SER A 54 -12.35 4.73 -25.46
C SER A 54 -10.86 4.56 -25.16
N TYR A 55 -9.98 4.97 -26.07
CA TYR A 55 -8.53 4.95 -25.84
C TYR A 55 -8.13 5.91 -24.72
N GLN A 56 -8.70 7.12 -24.69
CA GLN A 56 -8.49 8.07 -23.61
C GLN A 56 -9.07 7.58 -22.28
N GLN A 57 -10.23 6.94 -22.31
CA GLN A 57 -10.83 6.32 -21.14
C GLN A 57 -9.92 5.21 -20.57
N ALA A 58 -9.34 4.37 -21.42
CA ALA A 58 -8.41 3.33 -20.99
C ALA A 58 -7.15 3.91 -20.32
N GLN A 59 -6.56 4.98 -20.87
CA GLN A 59 -5.45 5.69 -20.24
C GLN A 59 -5.82 6.23 -18.85
N ASN A 60 -7.01 6.82 -18.73
CA ASN A 60 -7.49 7.34 -17.46
C ASN A 60 -7.70 6.23 -16.41
N LEU A 61 -8.24 5.08 -16.82
CA LEU A 61 -8.43 3.93 -15.94
C LEU A 61 -7.10 3.36 -15.43
N ILE A 62 -6.07 3.29 -16.28
CA ILE A 62 -4.72 2.87 -15.86
C ILE A 62 -4.19 3.83 -14.80
N ASN A 63 -4.24 5.14 -15.06
CA ASN A 63 -3.77 6.16 -14.13
C ASN A 63 -4.53 6.12 -12.80
N GLN A 64 -5.85 5.95 -12.86
CA GLN A 64 -6.70 5.87 -11.68
C GLN A 64 -6.40 4.61 -10.86
N GLY A 65 -6.25 3.45 -11.51
CA GLY A 65 -5.92 2.20 -10.82
C GLY A 65 -4.59 2.25 -10.08
N VAL A 66 -3.57 2.85 -10.68
CA VAL A 66 -2.26 3.07 -10.03
C VAL A 66 -2.41 3.99 -8.82
N ALA A 67 -3.06 5.16 -9.00
CA ALA A 67 -3.24 6.13 -7.91
C ALA A 67 -4.04 5.55 -6.73
N ASP A 68 -5.14 4.85 -7.01
CA ASP A 68 -5.96 4.22 -6.00
C ASP A 68 -5.18 3.11 -5.25
N GLY A 69 -4.42 2.29 -5.97
CA GLY A 69 -3.58 1.26 -5.37
C GLY A 69 -2.49 1.83 -4.46
N GLN A 70 -1.79 2.89 -4.89
CA GLN A 70 -0.82 3.61 -4.07
C GLN A 70 -1.46 4.17 -2.79
N GLN A 71 -2.68 4.73 -2.87
CA GLN A 71 -3.38 5.20 -1.68
C GLN A 71 -3.71 4.08 -0.70
N VAL A 72 -4.11 2.90 -1.18
CA VAL A 72 -4.38 1.74 -0.31
C VAL A 72 -3.11 1.27 0.39
N ILE A 73 -2.00 1.19 -0.34
CA ILE A 73 -0.68 0.83 0.20
C ILE A 73 -0.26 1.84 1.29
N GLN A 74 -0.41 3.14 1.03
CA GLN A 74 -0.07 4.18 1.99
C GLN A 74 -0.95 4.11 3.25
N ARG A 75 -2.25 3.88 3.10
CA ARG A 75 -3.17 3.70 4.24
C ARG A 75 -2.79 2.47 5.07
N HIS A 76 -2.37 1.38 4.43
CA HIS A 76 -1.85 0.21 5.13
C HIS A 76 -0.58 0.55 5.91
N GLY A 77 0.40 1.21 5.29
CA GLY A 77 1.62 1.66 5.98
C GLY A 77 1.31 2.51 7.21
N ASN A 78 0.45 3.52 7.08
CA ASN A 78 0.05 4.38 8.20
C ASN A 78 -0.64 3.62 9.34
N ALA A 79 -1.48 2.62 9.01
CA ALA A 79 -2.16 1.80 10.02
C ALA A 79 -1.16 0.92 10.80
N VAL A 80 -0.16 0.39 10.10
CA VAL A 80 0.92 -0.42 10.67
C VAL A 80 1.79 0.43 11.61
N ASP A 81 2.19 1.62 11.17
CA ASP A 81 2.97 2.58 11.98
C ASP A 81 2.20 3.05 13.22
N SER A 82 0.90 3.32 13.05
CA SER A 82 0.02 3.72 14.16
C SER A 82 -0.12 2.61 15.19
N ALA A 83 -0.30 1.37 14.74
CA ALA A 83 -0.33 0.21 15.62
C ALA A 83 1.00 0.06 16.36
N ALA A 84 2.14 0.10 15.66
CA ALA A 84 3.47 0.00 16.26
C ALA A 84 3.72 1.07 17.34
N SER A 85 3.33 2.31 17.09
CA SER A 85 3.46 3.42 18.04
C SER A 85 2.60 3.23 19.28
N ALA A 86 1.35 2.77 19.12
CA ALA A 86 0.45 2.49 20.23
C ALA A 86 0.97 1.36 21.15
N TYR A 87 1.61 0.33 20.58
CA TYR A 87 2.26 -0.72 21.36
C TYR A 87 3.43 -0.17 22.18
N HIS A 88 4.31 0.62 21.57
CA HIS A 88 5.46 1.18 22.28
C HIS A 88 5.02 2.05 23.47
N GLY A 89 3.99 2.88 23.29
CA GLY A 89 3.42 3.70 24.36
C GLY A 89 2.77 2.88 25.49
N THR A 90 2.06 1.81 25.14
CA THR A 90 1.40 0.93 26.12
C THR A 90 2.41 0.10 26.92
N ASP A 91 3.45 -0.42 26.26
CA ASP A 91 4.51 -1.20 26.91
C ASP A 91 5.33 -0.33 27.87
N MET A 92 5.70 0.89 27.46
CA MET A 92 6.37 1.84 28.37
C MET A 92 5.51 2.18 29.61
N HIS A 93 4.20 2.37 29.41
CA HIS A 93 3.29 2.66 30.52
C HIS A 93 3.21 1.49 31.51
N ASN A 94 3.08 0.26 31.01
CA ASN A 94 3.05 -0.95 31.83
C ASN A 94 4.40 -1.22 32.51
N ALA A 95 5.52 -1.03 31.81
CA ALA A 95 6.86 -1.19 32.37
C ALA A 95 7.12 -0.20 33.52
N SER A 96 6.66 1.05 33.40
CA SER A 96 6.76 2.04 34.47
C SER A 96 5.86 1.71 35.67
N GLY A 97 4.71 1.07 35.44
CA GLY A 97 3.82 0.60 36.50
C GLY A 97 4.43 -0.52 37.35
N PHE A 98 5.12 -1.49 36.72
CA PHE A 98 5.79 -2.59 37.41
C PHE A 98 7.04 -2.19 38.18
N GLN A 99 7.72 -1.09 37.83
CA GLN A 99 8.84 -0.53 38.61
C GLN A 99 8.39 0.23 39.87
N SER A 100 7.10 0.52 40.03
CA SER A 100 6.56 1.32 41.15
C SER A 100 5.92 0.51 42.28
N ILE A 101 5.99 -0.83 42.21
CA ILE A 101 5.49 -1.77 43.24
C ILE A 101 6.66 -2.53 43.84
#